data_AF-A0A345ZBQ0-F1
#
_entry.id   AF-A0A345ZBQ0-F1
#
_cell.length_a   1.000
_cell.length_b   1.000
_cell.length_c   1.000
_cell.angle_alpha   90.00
_cell.angle_beta   90.00
_cell.angle_gamma   90.00
#
_symmetry.space_group_name_H-M   'P 1'
#
loop_
_entity.id
_entity.type
_entity.pdbx_description
1 polymer ?
#
loop_
_entity_poly.entity_id
_entity_poly.type
_entity_poly.pdbx_seq_one_letter_code
_entity_poly.pdbx_strand_id
1 'polypeptide(L)'
;MVSQHKSLQSGFSLVELMISLVIILAIIGMIAPSFARILGKGNEATTKNTLKIAKQAITEYNIDTHQWPTTLADLEKRPDGISGWSGPYLADSKWSGKEIEDAWGQPLVYKKNEKGAKPPYQLYSNGNPDKEEDRIDAE
;
A
#
# COMPACT_ATOMS: atom_id res chain seq x y z
N MET A 1 -28.83 64.33 12.13
CA MET A 1 -27.77 64.00 13.12
C MET A 1 -27.67 62.48 13.20
N VAL A 2 -26.64 61.87 12.60
CA VAL A 2 -26.42 60.41 12.66
C VAL A 2 -25.25 60.18 13.62
N SER A 3 -25.54 59.59 14.77
CA SER A 3 -24.51 59.24 15.76
C SER A 3 -23.82 57.94 15.32
N GLN A 4 -22.64 58.07 14.74
CA GLN A 4 -21.78 56.94 14.36
C GLN A 4 -21.17 56.34 15.63
N HIS A 5 -21.68 55.19 16.08
CA HIS A 5 -20.99 54.37 17.07
C HIS A 5 -19.75 53.75 16.41
N LYS A 6 -18.56 54.30 16.71
CA LYS A 6 -17.29 53.63 16.39
C LYS A 6 -17.28 52.28 17.10
N SER A 7 -17.39 51.19 16.35
CA SER A 7 -17.02 49.87 16.86
C SER A 7 -15.53 49.91 17.17
N LEU A 8 -15.19 49.74 18.45
CA LEU A 8 -13.81 49.57 18.85
C LEU A 8 -13.34 48.24 18.27
N GLN A 9 -12.52 48.29 17.20
CA GLN A 9 -11.79 47.12 16.76
C GLN A 9 -10.79 46.75 17.85
N SER A 10 -11.10 45.70 18.62
CA SER A 10 -10.15 45.10 19.54
C SER A 10 -9.05 44.41 18.73
N GLY A 11 -7.81 44.89 18.85
CA GLY A 11 -6.64 44.21 18.30
C GLY A 11 -6.35 42.89 19.03
N PHE A 12 -5.71 41.95 18.35
CA PHE A 12 -5.30 40.65 18.90
C PHE A 12 -4.25 40.83 20.01
N SER A 13 -4.41 40.16 21.14
CA SER A 13 -3.41 40.20 22.23
C SER A 13 -2.24 39.27 21.93
N LEU A 14 -1.02 39.69 22.31
CA LEU A 14 0.17 38.83 22.23
C LEU A 14 -0.03 37.55 23.07
N VAL A 15 -0.68 37.68 24.23
CA VAL A 15 -0.98 36.56 25.14
C VAL A 15 -1.92 35.56 24.47
N GLU A 16 -2.85 36.03 23.65
CA GLU A 16 -3.83 35.19 22.96
C GLU A 16 -3.16 34.35 21.85
N LEU A 17 -2.18 34.93 21.16
CA LEU A 17 -1.32 34.18 20.24
C LEU A 17 -0.48 33.12 20.99
N MET A 18 0.10 33.48 22.14
CA MET A 18 0.91 32.55 22.94
C MET A 18 0.10 31.36 23.44
N ILE A 19 -1.09 31.61 24.02
CA ILE A 19 -1.99 30.56 24.49
C ILE A 19 -2.40 29.66 23.31
N SER A 20 -2.72 30.24 22.15
CA SER A 20 -3.10 29.48 20.95
C SER A 20 -1.99 28.54 20.48
N LEU A 21 -0.73 29.01 20.43
CA LEU A 21 0.41 28.18 20.05
C LEU A 21 0.62 27.02 21.02
N VAL A 22 0.47 27.27 22.32
CA VAL A 22 0.56 26.21 23.35
C VAL A 22 -0.52 25.16 23.13
N ILE A 23 -1.77 25.58 22.87
CA ILE A 23 -2.88 24.65 22.62
C ILE A 23 -2.64 23.85 21.32
N ILE A 24 -2.19 24.49 20.24
CA ILE A 24 -1.89 23.81 18.96
C ILE A 24 -0.78 22.76 19.16
N LEU A 25 0.31 23.12 19.85
CA LEU A 25 1.42 22.19 20.12
C LEU A 25 0.96 21.02 20.99
N ALA A 26 0.12 21.27 22.00
CA ALA A 26 -0.45 20.23 22.84
C ALA A 26 -1.33 19.25 22.05
N ILE A 27 -2.17 19.76 21.13
CA ILE A 27 -3.04 18.92 20.27
C ILE A 27 -2.20 18.10 19.30
N ILE A 28 -1.22 18.71 18.62
CA ILE A 28 -0.36 18.00 17.66
C ILE A 28 0.40 16.85 18.35
N GLY A 29 0.95 17.10 19.54
CA GLY A 29 1.64 16.07 20.33
C GLY A 29 0.74 14.89 20.68
N MET A 30 -0.56 15.13 20.90
CA MET A 30 -1.52 14.07 21.23
C MET A 30 -1.93 13.22 20.01
N ILE A 31 -2.08 13.84 18.83
CA ILE A 31 -2.65 13.15 17.65
C ILE A 31 -1.57 12.44 16.81
N ALA A 32 -0.31 12.92 16.83
CA ALA A 32 0.79 12.37 16.04
C ALA A 32 0.92 10.83 16.04
N PRO A 33 0.95 10.12 17.20
CA PRO A 33 1.09 8.66 17.21
C PRO A 33 -0.13 7.92 16.61
N SER A 34 -1.32 8.48 16.76
CA SER A 34 -2.56 7.90 16.21
C SER A 34 -2.57 7.93 14.69
N PHE A 35 -2.04 9.00 14.08
CA PHE A 35 -1.99 9.14 12.63
C PHE A 35 -1.09 8.08 11.98
N ALA A 36 0.10 7.85 12.52
CA ALA A 36 1.01 6.80 12.04
C ALA A 36 0.36 5.40 12.10
N ARG A 37 -0.40 5.11 13.16
CA ARG A 37 -1.11 3.83 13.30
C ARG A 37 -2.21 3.65 12.26
N ILE A 38 -2.93 4.72 11.91
CA ILE A 38 -3.99 4.69 10.89
C ILE A 38 -3.38 4.43 9.51
N LEU A 39 -2.30 5.12 9.16
CA LEU A 39 -1.59 4.90 7.91
C LEU A 39 -1.06 3.46 7.81
N GLY A 40 -0.45 2.94 8.88
CA GLY A 40 0.02 1.55 8.91
C GLY A 40 -1.08 0.53 8.63
N LYS A 41 -2.26 0.68 9.26
CA LYS A 41 -3.43 -0.19 9.00
C LYS A 41 -3.96 -0.07 7.57
N GLY A 42 -4.00 1.14 7.03
CA GLY A 42 -4.41 1.37 5.64
C GLY A 42 -3.46 0.67 4.67
N ASN A 43 -2.15 0.83 4.88
CA ASN A 43 -1.13 0.19 4.07
C ASN A 43 -1.21 -1.34 4.13
N GLU A 44 -1.41 -1.91 5.32
CA GLU A 44 -1.59 -3.35 5.49
C GLU A 44 -2.79 -3.87 4.68
N ALA A 45 -3.94 -3.19 4.75
CA ALA A 45 -5.14 -3.56 4.01
C ALA A 45 -4.93 -3.48 2.49
N THR A 46 -4.31 -2.40 2.00
CA THR A 46 -3.97 -2.24 0.58
C THR A 46 -2.97 -3.31 0.11
N THR A 47 -2.01 -3.67 0.96
CA THR A 47 -1.01 -4.71 0.66
C THR A 47 -1.66 -6.08 0.58
N LYS A 48 -2.53 -6.44 1.52
CA LYS A 48 -3.33 -7.67 1.48
C LYS A 48 -4.17 -7.78 0.20
N ASN A 49 -4.80 -6.67 -0.21
CA ASN A 49 -5.55 -6.64 -1.47
C ASN A 49 -4.64 -6.85 -2.68
N THR A 50 -3.46 -6.22 -2.70
CA THR A 50 -2.48 -6.38 -3.78
C THR A 50 -1.99 -7.83 -3.88
N LEU A 51 -1.67 -8.46 -2.73
CA LEU A 51 -1.30 -9.88 -2.65
C LEU A 51 -2.41 -10.79 -3.17
N LYS A 52 -3.67 -10.51 -2.83
CA LYS A 52 -4.84 -11.27 -3.31
C LYS A 52 -4.98 -11.18 -4.82
N ILE A 53 -4.80 -9.99 -5.41
CA ILE A 53 -4.88 -9.79 -6.86
C ILE A 53 -3.73 -10.51 -7.57
N ALA A 54 -2.50 -10.39 -7.06
CA ALA A 54 -1.36 -11.11 -7.59
C ALA A 54 -1.55 -12.64 -7.51
N LYS A 55 -2.05 -13.15 -6.37
CA LYS A 55 -2.41 -14.56 -6.19
C LYS A 55 -3.45 -15.04 -7.21
N GLN A 56 -4.48 -14.24 -7.44
CA GLN A 56 -5.50 -14.54 -8.44
C GLN A 56 -4.89 -14.62 -9.84
N ALA A 57 -4.09 -13.63 -10.25
CA ALA A 57 -3.41 -13.62 -11.55
C ALA A 57 -2.46 -14.83 -11.73
N ILE A 58 -1.72 -15.22 -10.68
CA ILE A 58 -0.89 -16.44 -10.68
C ILE A 58 -1.75 -17.70 -10.87
N THR A 59 -2.93 -17.73 -10.27
CA THR A 59 -3.85 -18.87 -10.39
C THR A 59 -4.44 -18.95 -11.79
N GLU A 60 -4.85 -17.83 -12.38
CA GLU A 60 -5.34 -17.74 -13.76
C GLU A 60 -4.24 -18.17 -14.76
N TYR A 61 -3.02 -17.68 -14.59
CA TYR A 61 -1.85 -18.14 -15.35
C TYR A 61 -1.70 -19.66 -15.27
N ASN A 62 -1.88 -20.25 -14.09
CA ASN A 62 -1.76 -21.69 -13.91
C ASN A 62 -2.89 -22.49 -14.55
N ILE A 63 -4.12 -21.95 -14.53
CA ILE A 63 -5.27 -22.58 -15.19
C ILE A 63 -5.02 -22.67 -16.70
N ASP A 64 -4.51 -21.59 -17.29
CA ASP A 64 -4.31 -21.44 -18.73
C ASP A 64 -3.09 -22.21 -19.26
N THR A 65 -1.98 -22.14 -18.53
CA THR A 65 -0.68 -22.69 -18.99
C THR A 65 -0.34 -24.05 -18.38
N HIS A 66 -1.09 -24.47 -17.36
CA HIS A 66 -0.78 -25.62 -16.49
C HIS A 66 0.58 -25.54 -15.78
N GLN A 67 1.17 -24.35 -15.72
CA GLN A 67 2.47 -24.11 -15.09
C GLN A 67 2.37 -22.94 -14.11
N TRP A 68 3.20 -22.91 -13.08
CA TRP A 68 3.35 -21.73 -12.22
C TRP A 68 4.34 -20.76 -12.88
N PRO A 69 4.08 -19.45 -12.84
CA PRO A 69 5.01 -18.45 -13.41
C PRO A 69 6.37 -18.57 -12.71
N THR A 70 7.45 -18.28 -13.42
CA THR A 70 8.80 -18.28 -12.81
C THR A 70 9.03 -16.96 -12.09
N THR A 71 8.52 -15.87 -12.66
CA THR A 71 8.56 -14.52 -12.08
C THR A 71 7.20 -13.84 -12.20
N LEU A 72 6.95 -12.80 -11.41
CA LEU A 72 5.72 -12.01 -11.54
C LEU A 72 5.62 -11.29 -12.90
N ALA A 73 6.73 -11.09 -13.61
CA ALA A 73 6.73 -10.50 -14.95
C ALA A 73 6.03 -11.39 -16.00
N ASP A 74 5.98 -12.71 -15.78
CA ASP A 74 5.31 -13.67 -16.67
C ASP A 74 3.78 -13.49 -16.68
N LEU A 75 3.24 -12.78 -15.67
CA LEU A 75 1.83 -12.42 -15.58
C LEU A 75 1.46 -11.31 -16.57
N GLU A 76 2.40 -10.44 -16.90
CA GLU A 76 2.19 -9.34 -17.84
C GLU A 76 2.60 -9.73 -19.25
N LYS A 77 3.78 -10.34 -19.41
CA LYS A 77 4.35 -10.68 -20.70
C LYS A 77 4.47 -12.18 -20.83
N ARG A 78 4.03 -12.71 -21.97
CA ARG A 78 4.15 -14.14 -22.28
C ARG A 78 5.63 -14.54 -22.28
N PRO A 79 6.05 -15.49 -21.43
CA PRO A 79 7.39 -16.06 -21.51
C PRO A 79 7.51 -17.07 -22.66
N ASP A 80 8.74 -17.23 -23.16
CA ASP A 80 9.02 -18.13 -24.29
C ASP A 80 8.69 -19.60 -23.96
N GLY A 81 8.16 -20.33 -24.94
CA GLY A 81 7.88 -21.75 -24.81
C GLY A 81 6.63 -22.11 -24.00
N ILE A 82 5.85 -21.11 -23.52
CA ILE A 82 4.56 -21.36 -22.86
C ILE A 82 3.43 -21.41 -23.89
N SER A 83 2.68 -22.51 -23.85
CA SER A 83 1.43 -22.70 -24.60
C SER A 83 0.22 -22.36 -23.73
N GLY A 84 -0.89 -21.95 -24.34
CA GLY A 84 -2.14 -21.66 -23.63
C GLY A 84 -2.19 -20.32 -22.89
N TRP A 85 -1.15 -19.47 -22.99
CA TRP A 85 -1.14 -18.15 -22.34
C TRP A 85 -2.21 -17.23 -22.95
N SER A 86 -3.13 -16.75 -22.12
CA SER A 86 -4.23 -15.84 -22.52
C SER A 86 -4.16 -14.45 -21.86
N GLY A 87 -3.01 -14.12 -21.26
CA GLY A 87 -2.80 -12.85 -20.55
C GLY A 87 -2.85 -11.60 -21.45
N PRO A 88 -2.55 -10.41 -20.89
CA PRO A 88 -2.00 -10.18 -19.55
C PRO A 88 -2.98 -10.53 -18.42
N TYR A 89 -2.50 -11.17 -17.36
CA TYR A 89 -3.31 -11.57 -16.19
C TYR A 89 -3.43 -10.44 -15.15
N LEU A 90 -2.76 -9.31 -15.37
CA LEU A 90 -2.87 -8.10 -14.57
C LEU A 90 -3.56 -7.03 -15.41
N ALA A 91 -4.82 -6.73 -15.07
CA ALA A 91 -5.63 -5.77 -15.80
C ALA A 91 -5.32 -4.30 -15.44
N ASP A 92 -4.70 -4.06 -14.29
CA ASP A 92 -4.45 -2.69 -13.82
C ASP A 92 -3.20 -2.10 -14.48
N SER A 93 -3.40 -0.96 -15.15
CA SER A 93 -2.34 -0.12 -15.71
C SER A 93 -1.23 0.22 -14.69
N LYS A 94 -1.54 0.24 -13.39
CA LYS A 94 -0.59 0.46 -12.31
C LYS A 94 0.55 -0.57 -12.29
N TRP A 95 0.30 -1.78 -12.78
CA TRP A 95 1.27 -2.89 -12.76
C TRP A 95 1.87 -3.19 -14.12
N SER A 96 1.49 -2.45 -15.17
CA SER A 96 2.05 -2.66 -16.50
C SER A 96 3.44 -2.04 -16.61
N GLY A 97 4.44 -2.85 -16.92
CA GLY A 97 5.84 -2.47 -17.09
C GLY A 97 6.57 -2.13 -15.79
N LYS A 98 5.94 -2.38 -14.63
CA LYS A 98 6.50 -2.08 -13.31
C LYS A 98 6.39 -3.29 -12.39
N GLU A 99 7.36 -3.45 -11.50
CA GLU A 99 7.30 -4.45 -10.44
C GLU A 99 6.11 -4.20 -9.52
N ILE A 100 5.43 -5.27 -9.10
CA ILE A 100 4.24 -5.15 -8.25
C ILE A 100 4.69 -4.75 -6.85
N GLU A 101 4.34 -3.54 -6.44
CA GLU A 101 4.70 -2.99 -5.14
C GLU A 101 3.53 -3.04 -4.15
N ASP A 102 3.87 -3.15 -2.88
CA ASP A 102 2.95 -2.98 -1.76
C ASP A 102 2.67 -1.49 -1.44
N ALA A 103 1.91 -1.24 -0.38
CA ALA A 103 1.53 0.11 0.01
C ALA A 103 2.66 0.95 0.63
N TRP A 104 3.79 0.33 0.96
CA TRP A 104 5.03 0.99 1.40
C TRP A 104 6.01 1.18 0.24
N GLY A 105 5.63 0.82 -0.99
CA GLY A 105 6.47 0.92 -2.17
C GLY A 105 7.56 -0.15 -2.24
N GLN A 106 7.44 -1.23 -1.46
CA GLN A 106 8.35 -2.36 -1.53
C GLN A 106 7.84 -3.38 -2.56
N PRO A 107 8.72 -3.99 -3.36
CA PRO A 107 8.32 -5.03 -4.30
C PRO A 107 7.80 -6.27 -3.58
N LEU A 108 6.75 -6.89 -4.12
CA LEU A 108 6.26 -8.18 -3.64
C LEU A 108 7.30 -9.28 -3.90
N VAL A 109 7.44 -10.19 -2.94
CA VAL A 109 8.35 -11.32 -3.05
C VAL A 109 7.58 -12.54 -3.52
N TYR A 110 7.93 -13.02 -4.71
CA TYR A 110 7.45 -14.28 -5.27
C TYR A 110 8.59 -15.29 -5.34
N LYS A 111 8.37 -16.49 -4.78
CA LYS A 111 9.31 -17.61 -4.84
C LYS A 111 8.57 -18.88 -5.25
N LYS A 112 8.83 -19.36 -6.46
CA LYS A 112 8.35 -20.66 -6.92
C LYS A 112 9.10 -21.77 -6.20
N ASN A 113 8.36 -22.72 -5.63
CA ASN A 113 8.95 -23.89 -4.98
C ASN A 113 9.19 -25.01 -6.01
N GLU A 114 9.84 -26.08 -5.56
CA GLU A 114 10.09 -27.26 -6.39
C GLU A 114 8.79 -27.92 -6.89
N LYS A 115 8.89 -28.60 -8.03
CA LYS A 115 7.74 -29.28 -8.65
C LYS A 115 7.18 -30.33 -7.69
N GLY A 116 5.91 -30.17 -7.30
CA GLY A 116 5.22 -31.08 -6.37
C GLY A 116 5.26 -30.65 -4.90
N ALA A 117 5.97 -29.56 -4.56
CA ALA A 117 5.92 -28.97 -3.23
C ALA A 117 4.51 -28.43 -2.90
N LYS A 118 4.15 -28.48 -1.62
CA LYS A 118 2.94 -27.86 -1.05
C LYS A 118 3.36 -26.88 0.05
N PRO A 119 3.13 -25.57 -0.10
CA PRO A 119 2.52 -24.90 -1.25
C PRO A 119 3.44 -24.88 -2.49
N PRO A 120 2.89 -24.68 -3.70
CA PRO A 120 3.68 -24.66 -4.94
C PRO A 120 4.55 -23.40 -5.10
N TYR A 121 4.24 -22.33 -4.37
CA TYR A 121 5.01 -21.09 -4.33
C TYR A 121 4.78 -20.37 -3.01
N GLN A 122 5.59 -19.35 -2.75
CA GLN A 122 5.42 -18.37 -1.68
C GLN A 122 5.20 -17.00 -2.32
N LEU A 123 4.23 -16.24 -1.79
CA LEU A 123 3.95 -14.87 -2.19
C LEU A 123 3.71 -14.04 -0.93
N TYR A 124 4.52 -13.01 -0.72
CA TYR A 124 4.44 -12.17 0.48
C TYR A 124 4.99 -10.76 0.23
N SER A 125 4.62 -9.83 1.11
CA SER A 125 5.24 -8.50 1.25
C SER A 125 6.09 -8.49 2.53
N ASN A 126 7.19 -7.73 2.49
CA ASN A 126 8.02 -7.49 3.68
C ASN A 126 7.37 -6.47 4.65
N GLY A 127 6.28 -5.82 4.24
CA GLY A 127 5.53 -4.88 5.05
C GLY A 127 6.26 -3.56 5.27
N ASN A 128 6.02 -2.95 6.43
CA ASN A 128 6.62 -1.68 6.79
C ASN A 128 8.15 -1.85 7.00
N PRO A 129 9.02 -1.16 6.23
CA PRO A 129 10.46 -1.28 6.36
C PRO A 129 11.01 -0.81 7.72
N ASP A 130 10.28 0.05 8.44
CA ASP A 130 10.65 0.48 9.79
C ASP A 130 10.36 -0.58 10.87
N LYS A 131 9.80 -1.73 10.48
CA LYS A 131 9.49 -2.85 11.38
C LYS A 131 10.05 -4.15 10.78
N GLU A 132 11.02 -4.74 11.48
CA GLU A 132 11.70 -5.97 11.04
C GLU A 132 10.78 -7.20 10.91
N GLU A 133 9.63 -7.22 11.59
CA GLU A 133 8.71 -8.37 11.62
C GLU A 133 7.27 -7.97 11.27
N ASP A 134 7.05 -7.41 10.08
CA ASP A 134 5.70 -7.06 9.58
C ASP A 134 5.38 -7.78 8.25
N ARG A 135 5.91 -9.00 8.07
CA ARG A 135 5.66 -9.83 6.89
C ARG A 135 4.16 -10.08 6.72
N ILE A 136 3.66 -9.84 5.52
CA ILE A 136 2.26 -10.11 5.14
C ILE A 136 2.26 -11.16 4.04
N ASP A 137 1.77 -12.35 4.37
CA ASP A 137 1.62 -13.45 3.40
C ASP A 137 0.32 -13.34 2.60
N ALA A 138 0.35 -13.83 1.36
CA ALA A 138 -0.85 -14.02 0.57
C ALA A 138 -1.64 -15.23 1.12
N GLU A 139 -2.74 -14.97 1.83
CA GLU A 139 -3.70 -16.00 2.27
C GLU A 139 -4.34 -16.75 1.11
#